data_AF-A0A1J5PPB0-F1
#
_entry.id   AF-A0A1J5PPB0-F1
#
_cell.length_a   1.000
_cell.length_b   1.000
_cell.length_c   1.000
_cell.angle_alpha   90.00
_cell.angle_beta   90.00
_cell.angle_gamma   90.00
#
_symmetry.space_group_name_H-M   'P 1'
#
loop_
_entity.id
_entity.type
_entity.pdbx_description
1 polymer ?
#
loop_
_entity_poly.entity_id
_entity_poly.type
_entity_poly.pdbx_seq_one_letter_code
_entity_poly.pdbx_strand_id
1 'polypeptide(L)'
;MATAKGRAQAIHQAGPLFEQIRAPALLGQLLADFARQLQMPAAELREVLQLPAPGRKAASAAAAFGRDAPMPQGRRLISRRAMRAVAAPPDLLRMVLPLLLSQPALWWEIGPAQHELLSQESSPLQPLVVALESILEDQPRISPAGLWEALRAAGHAPETSVAQSPDPLEADDDVLKRDLRAILLRLERTALQRRQGVLVEGGLVSDADRAEYRNLALRLREIELAQRESS
;
A
#
# COMPACT_ATOMS: atom_id res chain seq x y z
N MET A 1 -35.48 -0.88 -5.69
CA MET A 1 -34.89 -2.20 -5.36
C MET A 1 -35.07 -2.55 -3.87
N ALA A 2 -36.27 -2.45 -3.30
CA ALA A 2 -36.49 -2.48 -1.84
C ALA A 2 -37.16 -3.76 -1.30
N THR A 3 -37.12 -4.88 -2.02
CA THR A 3 -37.70 -6.16 -1.57
C THR A 3 -36.61 -7.18 -1.28
N ALA A 4 -36.79 -8.00 -0.23
CA ALA A 4 -35.84 -9.05 0.13
C ALA A 4 -35.56 -10.03 -1.04
N LYS A 5 -36.58 -10.30 -1.85
CA LYS A 5 -36.47 -11.10 -3.08
C LYS A 5 -35.59 -10.43 -4.15
N GLY A 6 -35.68 -9.10 -4.30
CA GLY A 6 -34.83 -8.34 -5.22
C GLY A 6 -33.36 -8.32 -4.80
N ARG A 7 -33.09 -8.23 -3.49
CA ARG A 7 -31.72 -8.31 -2.95
C ARG A 7 -31.10 -9.70 -3.19
N ALA A 8 -31.83 -10.77 -2.90
CA ALA A 8 -31.36 -12.13 -3.12
C ALA A 8 -31.03 -12.42 -4.60
N GLN A 9 -31.84 -11.88 -5.52
CA GLN A 9 -31.59 -12.05 -6.95
C GLN A 9 -30.39 -11.23 -7.45
N ALA A 10 -30.19 -10.02 -6.94
CA ALA A 10 -29.01 -9.21 -7.25
C ALA A 10 -27.73 -9.88 -6.75
N ILE A 11 -27.74 -10.43 -5.54
CA ILE A 11 -26.62 -11.19 -4.95
C ILE A 11 -26.30 -12.41 -5.81
N HIS A 12 -27.31 -13.19 -6.22
CA HIS A 12 -27.10 -14.39 -7.03
C HIS A 12 -26.50 -14.09 -8.42
N GLN A 13 -26.86 -12.97 -9.02
CA GLN A 13 -26.32 -12.53 -10.32
C GLN A 13 -24.91 -11.95 -10.21
N ALA A 14 -24.59 -11.28 -9.10
CA ALA A 14 -23.32 -10.60 -8.93
C ALA A 14 -22.19 -11.52 -8.45
N GLY A 15 -22.50 -12.59 -7.70
CA GLY A 15 -21.51 -13.58 -7.23
C GLY A 15 -20.51 -14.07 -8.27
N PRO A 16 -20.93 -14.60 -9.44
CA PRO A 16 -20.00 -15.07 -10.47
C PRO A 16 -19.15 -13.96 -11.10
N LEU A 17 -19.57 -12.69 -11.00
CA LEU A 17 -18.78 -11.55 -11.47
C LEU A 17 -17.67 -11.19 -10.48
N PHE A 18 -17.96 -11.25 -9.18
CA PHE A 18 -16.97 -10.96 -8.13
C PHE A 18 -15.85 -12.00 -8.07
N GLU A 19 -16.13 -13.27 -8.32
CA GLU A 19 -15.12 -14.34 -8.38
C GLU A 19 -14.09 -14.14 -9.52
N GLN A 20 -14.45 -13.41 -10.57
CA GLN A 20 -13.57 -13.15 -11.71
C GLN A 20 -12.58 -12.00 -11.44
N ILE A 21 -12.79 -11.22 -10.37
CA ILE A 21 -11.96 -10.07 -10.04
C ILE A 21 -10.71 -10.53 -9.31
N ARG A 22 -9.56 -10.45 -9.99
CA ARG A 22 -8.25 -10.84 -9.44
C ARG A 22 -7.55 -9.76 -8.62
N ALA A 23 -8.12 -8.55 -8.57
CA ALA A 23 -7.58 -7.41 -7.82
C ALA A 23 -8.33 -7.26 -6.48
N PRO A 24 -7.69 -7.56 -5.33
CA PRO A 24 -8.36 -7.53 -4.04
C PRO A 24 -8.81 -6.12 -3.65
N ALA A 25 -8.07 -5.08 -4.03
CA ALA A 25 -8.44 -3.68 -3.76
C ALA A 25 -9.71 -3.24 -4.51
N LEU A 26 -9.79 -3.57 -5.80
CA LEU A 26 -10.96 -3.28 -6.62
C LEU A 26 -12.17 -4.13 -6.23
N LEU A 27 -11.95 -5.43 -5.98
CA LEU A 27 -12.97 -6.32 -5.43
C LEU A 27 -13.54 -5.73 -4.14
N GLY A 28 -12.66 -5.20 -3.30
CA GLY A 28 -13.05 -4.57 -2.07
C GLY A 28 -13.97 -3.37 -2.27
N GLN A 29 -13.56 -2.44 -3.11
CA GLN A 29 -14.36 -1.24 -3.41
C GLN A 29 -15.73 -1.58 -4.01
N LEU A 30 -15.77 -2.52 -4.96
CA LEU A 30 -17.01 -2.92 -5.61
C LEU A 30 -17.95 -3.63 -4.62
N LEU A 31 -17.42 -4.41 -3.68
CA LEU A 31 -18.21 -4.98 -2.60
C LEU A 31 -18.76 -3.91 -1.65
N ALA A 32 -17.97 -2.89 -1.31
CA ALA A 32 -18.41 -1.78 -0.46
C ALA A 32 -19.55 -0.98 -1.12
N ASP A 33 -19.41 -0.71 -2.42
CA ASP A 33 -20.40 0.01 -3.21
C ASP A 33 -21.69 -0.81 -3.36
N PHE A 34 -21.55 -2.10 -3.64
CA PHE A 34 -22.68 -3.01 -3.77
C PHE A 34 -23.42 -3.21 -2.43
N ALA A 35 -22.67 -3.30 -1.33
CA ALA A 35 -23.20 -3.37 0.03
C ALA A 35 -24.01 -2.11 0.40
N ARG A 36 -23.47 -0.92 0.06
CA ARG A 36 -24.19 0.35 0.23
C ARG A 36 -25.49 0.40 -0.56
N GLN A 37 -25.48 -0.08 -1.82
CA GLN A 37 -26.69 -0.14 -2.64
C GLN A 37 -27.73 -1.15 -2.10
N LEU A 38 -27.27 -2.24 -1.48
CA LEU A 38 -28.13 -3.28 -0.90
C LEU A 38 -28.57 -2.98 0.54
N GLN A 39 -28.07 -1.90 1.15
CA GLN A 39 -28.27 -1.56 2.57
C GLN A 39 -27.87 -2.72 3.50
N MET A 40 -26.75 -3.37 3.20
CA MET A 40 -26.20 -4.50 3.94
C MET A 40 -24.75 -4.19 4.33
N PRO A 41 -24.24 -4.66 5.47
CA PRO A 41 -22.82 -4.61 5.78
C PRO A 41 -21.99 -5.35 4.74
N ALA A 42 -20.86 -4.77 4.30
CA ALA A 42 -20.01 -5.41 3.29
C ALA A 42 -19.44 -6.76 3.75
N ALA A 43 -19.19 -6.91 5.06
CA ALA A 43 -18.79 -8.19 5.67
C ALA A 43 -19.87 -9.27 5.53
N GLU A 44 -21.14 -8.93 5.79
CA GLU A 44 -22.28 -9.84 5.68
C GLU A 44 -22.52 -10.24 4.21
N LEU A 45 -22.41 -9.28 3.29
CA LEU A 45 -22.52 -9.54 1.85
C LEU A 45 -21.42 -10.48 1.33
N ARG A 46 -20.20 -10.36 1.86
CA ARG A 46 -19.07 -11.22 1.52
C ARG A 46 -19.29 -12.66 1.97
N GLU A 47 -19.82 -12.84 3.18
CA GLU A 47 -20.19 -14.17 3.70
C GLU A 47 -21.28 -14.82 2.85
N VAL A 48 -22.31 -14.06 2.47
CA VAL A 48 -23.40 -14.55 1.60
C VAL A 48 -22.88 -14.97 0.21
N LEU A 49 -21.90 -14.25 -0.33
CA LEU A 49 -21.27 -14.55 -1.62
C LEU A 49 -20.17 -15.61 -1.54
N GLN A 50 -19.84 -16.12 -0.35
CA GLN A 50 -18.76 -17.10 -0.12
C GLN A 50 -17.40 -16.69 -0.72
N LEU A 51 -17.16 -15.39 -0.87
CA LEU A 51 -15.93 -14.89 -1.49
C LEU A 51 -14.76 -15.10 -0.53
N PRO A 52 -13.60 -15.60 -1.01
CA PRO A 52 -12.46 -15.86 -0.14
C PRO A 52 -12.06 -14.58 0.58
N ALA A 53 -12.12 -14.57 1.92
CA ALA A 53 -11.46 -13.53 2.69
C ALA A 53 -9.96 -13.61 2.36
N PRO A 54 -9.29 -12.49 2.02
CA PRO A 54 -7.83 -12.51 1.95
C PRO A 54 -7.36 -13.03 3.30
N GLY A 55 -6.62 -14.14 3.29
CA GLY A 55 -6.25 -14.83 4.51
C GLY A 55 -5.70 -13.82 5.50
N ARG A 56 -6.35 -13.68 6.66
CA ARG A 56 -5.87 -12.88 7.79
C ARG A 56 -4.47 -13.39 8.17
N LYS A 57 -3.45 -12.88 7.50
CA LYS A 57 -2.18 -12.59 8.17
C LYS A 57 -2.38 -11.22 8.81
N ALA A 58 -3.16 -11.22 9.88
CA ALA A 58 -2.99 -10.25 10.95
C ALA A 58 -1.63 -10.52 11.61
N ALA A 59 -0.57 -10.19 10.88
CA ALA A 59 0.72 -9.90 11.45
C ALA A 59 0.93 -8.46 11.06
N SER A 60 0.58 -7.56 11.99
CA SER A 60 1.13 -6.21 12.01
C SER A 60 2.59 -6.28 11.53
N ALA A 61 2.90 -5.57 10.44
CA ALA A 61 4.27 -5.44 9.96
C ALA A 61 5.19 -4.79 11.02
N ALA A 62 4.63 -4.29 12.13
CA ALA A 62 5.35 -3.80 13.30
C ALA A 62 5.56 -4.86 14.41
N ALA A 63 4.88 -6.02 14.38
CA ALA A 63 4.99 -7.06 15.41
C ALA A 63 6.02 -8.15 15.11
N ALA A 64 6.60 -8.20 13.90
CA ALA A 64 7.53 -9.27 13.50
C ALA A 64 8.98 -9.09 14.00
N PHE A 65 9.29 -8.01 14.72
CA PHE A 65 10.66 -7.69 15.14
C PHE A 65 10.90 -7.70 16.66
N GLY A 66 9.96 -8.20 17.46
CA GLY A 66 10.12 -8.10 18.91
C GLY A 66 9.37 -9.13 19.74
N ARG A 67 9.62 -10.42 19.54
CA ARG A 67 9.45 -11.43 20.59
C ARG A 67 10.45 -12.58 20.41
N ASP A 68 11.42 -12.64 21.31
CA ASP A 68 12.06 -13.90 21.69
C ASP A 68 10.95 -14.89 22.10
N ALA A 69 10.78 -15.93 21.30
CA ALA A 69 9.95 -17.08 21.65
C ALA A 69 10.87 -18.31 21.79
N PRO A 70 10.81 -19.03 22.91
CA PRO A 70 11.62 -20.21 23.12
C PRO A 70 11.14 -21.38 22.25
N MET A 71 12.12 -22.18 21.83
CA MET A 71 12.02 -23.39 21.02
C MET A 71 10.94 -24.37 21.51
N PRO A 72 10.37 -25.17 20.59
CA PRO A 72 10.55 -26.60 20.74
C PRO A 72 11.12 -27.27 19.48
N GLN A 73 11.89 -28.32 19.75
CA GLN A 73 12.66 -29.12 18.82
C GLN A 73 11.77 -30.07 18.02
N GLY A 74 12.09 -30.27 16.74
CA GLY A 74 11.43 -31.28 15.91
C GLY A 74 12.01 -31.36 14.50
N ARG A 75 13.09 -32.14 14.36
CA ARG A 75 13.81 -32.51 13.13
C ARG A 75 12.93 -32.66 11.87
N ARG A 76 13.41 -32.12 10.74
CA ARG A 76 13.83 -32.91 9.57
C ARG A 76 14.72 -32.07 8.63
N LEU A 77 15.91 -32.61 8.39
CA LEU A 77 16.94 -32.10 7.49
C LEU A 77 16.50 -32.24 6.03
N ILE A 78 16.40 -31.13 5.31
CA ILE A 78 16.59 -31.08 3.85
C ILE A 78 17.49 -29.87 3.56
N SER A 79 18.72 -30.21 3.18
CA SER A 79 19.69 -29.46 2.34
C SER A 79 19.70 -27.92 2.42
N ARG A 80 20.66 -27.43 3.21
CA ARG A 80 21.20 -26.07 3.17
C ARG A 80 21.95 -25.82 1.85
N ARG A 81 21.29 -25.23 0.84
CA ARG A 81 21.88 -24.35 -0.20
C ARG A 81 20.84 -24.07 -1.30
N ALA A 82 19.83 -23.28 -0.96
CA ALA A 82 19.07 -22.53 -1.93
C ALA A 82 18.84 -21.15 -1.32
N MET A 83 19.64 -20.20 -1.81
CA MET A 83 19.48 -18.76 -1.72
C MET A 83 18.71 -18.23 -0.49
N ARG A 84 19.48 -17.77 0.50
CA ARG A 84 19.15 -16.50 1.14
C ARG A 84 19.25 -15.43 0.06
N ALA A 85 18.22 -15.32 -0.78
CA ALA A 85 17.89 -14.03 -1.35
C ALA A 85 17.64 -13.16 -0.12
N VAL A 86 18.57 -12.25 0.17
CA VAL A 86 18.27 -11.08 0.99
C VAL A 86 17.02 -10.53 0.32
N ALA A 87 15.86 -10.72 0.94
CA ALA A 87 14.61 -10.23 0.38
C ALA A 87 14.86 -8.77 0.04
N ALA A 88 14.74 -8.40 -1.24
CA ALA A 88 14.88 -7.02 -1.64
C ALA A 88 13.98 -6.20 -0.70
N PRO A 89 14.45 -5.05 -0.20
CA PRO A 89 13.64 -4.22 0.67
C PRO A 89 12.26 -4.02 0.02
N PRO A 90 11.17 -4.11 0.81
CA PRO A 90 9.82 -4.05 0.25
C PRO A 90 9.68 -2.77 -0.56
N ASP A 91 9.28 -2.93 -1.82
CA ASP A 91 9.01 -1.83 -2.75
C ASP A 91 7.93 -0.93 -2.12
N LEU A 92 8.34 0.24 -1.63
CA LEU A 92 7.45 1.11 -0.85
C LEU A 92 6.27 1.60 -1.70
N LEU A 93 6.45 1.74 -3.02
CA LEU A 93 5.36 2.07 -3.94
C LEU A 93 4.29 0.97 -3.98
N ARG A 94 4.65 -0.31 -3.80
CA ARG A 94 3.68 -1.41 -3.68
C ARG A 94 2.80 -1.31 -2.45
N MET A 95 3.23 -0.58 -1.43
CA MET A 95 2.43 -0.32 -0.22
C MET A 95 1.63 0.99 -0.32
N VAL A 96 2.16 2.02 -0.98
CA VAL A 96 1.47 3.32 -1.14
C VAL A 96 0.34 3.25 -2.17
N LEU A 97 0.61 2.73 -3.36
CA LEU A 97 -0.35 2.71 -4.48
C LEU A 97 -1.71 2.13 -4.11
N PRO A 98 -1.81 1.03 -3.37
CA PRO A 98 -3.11 0.44 -3.07
C PRO A 98 -3.92 1.29 -2.09
N LEU A 99 -3.26 2.01 -1.18
CA LEU A 99 -3.90 2.99 -0.30
C LEU A 99 -4.48 4.14 -1.15
N LEU A 100 -3.70 4.67 -2.09
CA LEU A 100 -4.14 5.75 -2.98
C LEU A 100 -5.24 5.32 -3.95
N LEU A 101 -5.16 4.10 -4.49
CA LEU A 101 -6.22 3.54 -5.33
C LEU A 101 -7.48 3.25 -4.52
N SER A 102 -7.33 2.89 -3.24
CA SER A 102 -8.46 2.71 -2.34
C SER A 102 -9.16 4.02 -2.00
N GLN A 103 -8.36 5.06 -1.71
CA GLN A 103 -8.78 6.38 -1.28
C GLN A 103 -7.97 7.47 -2.00
N PRO A 104 -8.43 7.91 -3.18
CA PRO A 104 -7.73 8.93 -3.96
C PRO A 104 -7.56 10.26 -3.24
N ALA A 105 -8.46 10.58 -2.31
CA ALA A 105 -8.41 11.81 -1.51
C ALA A 105 -7.14 11.94 -0.67
N LEU A 106 -6.51 10.81 -0.30
CA LEU A 106 -5.27 10.80 0.47
C LEU A 106 -4.09 11.44 -0.29
N TRP A 107 -4.16 11.51 -1.62
CA TRP A 107 -3.15 12.18 -2.46
C TRP A 107 -2.89 13.63 -2.02
N TRP A 108 -3.96 14.33 -1.64
CA TRP A 108 -3.91 15.73 -1.23
C TRP A 108 -3.38 15.95 0.19
N GLU A 109 -3.23 14.87 0.99
CA GLU A 109 -2.58 14.94 2.31
C GLU A 109 -1.05 14.82 2.20
N ILE A 110 -0.53 14.39 1.06
CA ILE A 110 0.89 14.21 0.83
C ILE A 110 1.51 15.58 0.51
N GLY A 111 2.57 15.95 1.22
CA GLY A 111 3.25 17.23 1.01
C GLY A 111 4.11 17.24 -0.26
N PRO A 112 4.48 18.42 -0.79
CA PRO A 112 5.19 18.54 -2.07
C PRO A 112 6.54 17.79 -2.10
N ALA A 113 7.29 17.81 -1.00
CA ALA A 113 8.55 17.06 -0.89
C ALA A 113 8.34 15.53 -0.95
N GLN A 114 7.19 15.04 -0.48
CA GLN A 114 6.86 13.61 -0.51
C GLN A 114 6.34 13.19 -1.89
N HIS A 115 5.61 14.07 -2.60
CA HIS A 115 5.29 13.87 -4.02
C HIS A 115 6.55 13.73 -4.86
N GLU A 116 7.53 14.62 -4.64
CA GLU A 116 8.83 14.55 -5.31
C GLU A 116 9.57 13.23 -5.00
N LEU A 117 9.53 12.76 -3.75
CA LEU A 117 10.10 11.45 -3.40
C LEU A 117 9.41 10.30 -4.13
N LEU A 118 8.07 10.33 -4.23
CA LEU A 118 7.30 9.30 -4.93
C LEU A 118 7.62 9.25 -6.43
N SER A 119 7.80 10.42 -7.07
CA SER A 119 8.09 10.51 -8.51
C SER A 119 9.53 10.12 -8.86
N GLN A 120 10.46 10.30 -7.92
CA GLN A 120 11.88 9.95 -8.08
C GLN A 120 12.22 8.50 -7.67
N GLU A 121 11.28 7.74 -7.10
CA GLU A 121 11.57 6.36 -6.72
C GLU A 121 11.87 5.46 -7.92
N SER A 122 12.99 4.74 -7.82
CA SER A 122 13.38 3.75 -8.82
C SER A 122 12.65 2.44 -8.58
N SER A 123 11.42 2.34 -9.10
CA SER A 123 10.56 1.16 -8.99
C SER A 123 9.88 0.85 -10.32
N PRO A 124 9.61 -0.43 -10.65
CA PRO A 124 8.83 -0.78 -11.83
C PRO A 124 7.40 -0.18 -11.82
N LEU A 125 6.94 0.29 -10.66
CA LEU A 125 5.63 0.94 -10.50
C LEU A 125 5.67 2.46 -10.69
N GLN A 126 6.86 3.05 -10.92
CA GLN A 126 6.99 4.48 -11.11
C GLN A 126 6.11 5.02 -12.24
N PRO A 127 5.99 4.37 -13.43
CA PRO A 127 5.12 4.87 -14.49
C PRO A 127 3.64 4.93 -14.07
N LEU A 128 3.21 4.02 -13.19
CA LEU A 128 1.86 4.00 -12.65
C LEU A 128 1.63 5.15 -11.67
N VAL A 129 2.64 5.53 -10.87
CA VAL A 129 2.57 6.70 -9.98
C VAL A 129 2.46 7.99 -10.77
N VAL A 130 3.27 8.16 -11.82
CA VAL A 130 3.22 9.36 -12.69
C VAL A 130 1.86 9.47 -13.39
N ALA A 131 1.32 8.36 -13.88
CA ALA A 131 -0.02 8.35 -14.48
C ALA A 131 -1.11 8.69 -13.45
N LEU A 132 -1.00 8.17 -12.22
CA LEU A 132 -1.92 8.48 -11.12
C LEU A 132 -1.87 9.96 -10.76
N GLU A 133 -0.69 10.55 -10.63
CA GLU A 133 -0.50 11.98 -10.38
C GLU A 133 -1.22 12.83 -11.45
N SER A 134 -0.91 12.58 -12.72
CA SER A 134 -1.56 13.30 -13.84
C SER A 134 -3.09 13.16 -13.82
N ILE A 135 -3.62 11.96 -13.61
CA ILE A 135 -5.08 11.74 -13.58
C ILE A 135 -5.73 12.47 -12.40
N LEU A 136 -5.10 12.47 -11.23
CA LEU A 136 -5.63 13.13 -10.04
C LEU A 136 -5.56 14.66 -10.13
N GLU A 137 -4.52 15.21 -10.75
CA GLU A 137 -4.42 16.63 -11.04
C GLU A 137 -5.50 17.07 -12.05
N ASP A 138 -5.73 16.29 -13.09
CA ASP A 138 -6.75 16.57 -14.10
C ASP A 138 -8.18 16.37 -13.56
N GLN A 139 -8.36 15.40 -12.66
CA GLN A 139 -9.66 14.99 -12.12
C GLN A 139 -9.63 14.84 -10.59
N PRO A 140 -9.59 15.96 -9.82
CA PRO A 140 -9.37 15.94 -8.37
C PRO A 140 -10.51 15.29 -7.56
N ARG A 141 -11.67 15.08 -8.17
CA ARG A 141 -12.85 14.44 -7.57
C ARG A 141 -13.18 13.09 -8.19
N ILE A 142 -12.21 12.45 -8.85
CA ILE A 142 -12.42 11.14 -9.46
C ILE A 142 -12.80 10.12 -8.38
N SER A 143 -13.82 9.31 -8.68
CA SER A 143 -14.16 8.19 -7.81
C SER A 143 -13.03 7.15 -7.85
N PRO A 144 -12.87 6.32 -6.82
CA PRO A 144 -11.85 5.28 -6.85
C PRO A 144 -12.01 4.34 -8.04
N ALA A 145 -13.23 3.86 -8.34
CA ALA A 145 -13.50 3.05 -9.53
C ALA A 145 -13.17 3.79 -10.84
N GLY A 146 -13.45 5.10 -10.90
CA GLY A 146 -13.07 5.95 -12.04
C GLY A 146 -11.56 6.05 -12.23
N LEU A 147 -10.79 6.09 -11.14
CA LEU A 147 -9.32 6.10 -11.18
C LEU A 147 -8.78 4.79 -11.76
N TRP A 148 -9.33 3.64 -11.34
CA TRP A 148 -8.97 2.34 -11.93
C TRP A 148 -9.23 2.30 -13.44
N GLU A 149 -10.38 2.79 -13.89
CA GLU A 149 -10.71 2.86 -15.32
C GLU A 149 -9.80 3.82 -16.08
N ALA A 150 -9.51 5.00 -15.52
CA ALA A 150 -8.62 5.99 -16.13
C ALA A 150 -7.20 5.44 -16.30
N LEU A 151 -6.67 4.72 -15.30
CA LEU A 151 -5.36 4.07 -15.38
C LEU A 151 -5.34 2.97 -16.45
N ARG A 152 -6.42 2.19 -16.57
CA ARG A 152 -6.56 1.21 -17.67
C ARG A 152 -6.64 1.87 -19.04
N ALA A 153 -7.39 2.97 -19.16
CA ALA A 153 -7.48 3.74 -20.39
C ALA A 153 -6.12 4.35 -20.80
N ALA A 154 -5.29 4.70 -19.82
CA ALA A 154 -3.90 5.13 -20.03
C ALA A 154 -2.93 3.98 -20.36
N GLY A 155 -3.40 2.73 -20.49
CA GLY A 155 -2.59 1.57 -20.87
C GLY A 155 -1.87 0.88 -19.72
N HIS A 156 -2.18 1.25 -18.47
CA HIS A 156 -1.63 0.59 -17.30
C HIS A 156 -2.50 -0.58 -16.83
N ALA A 157 -1.87 -1.58 -16.21
CA ALA A 157 -2.56 -2.68 -15.54
C ALA A 157 -2.40 -2.53 -14.01
N PRO A 158 -3.23 -1.69 -13.36
CA PRO A 158 -3.15 -1.50 -11.91
C PRO A 158 -3.37 -2.82 -11.14
N GLU A 159 -4.16 -3.75 -11.70
CA GLU A 159 -4.51 -5.03 -11.07
C GLU A 159 -3.29 -5.92 -10.87
N THR A 160 -2.44 -6.06 -11.89
CA THR A 160 -1.23 -6.90 -11.84
C THR A 160 -0.15 -6.28 -10.95
N SER A 161 -0.16 -4.96 -10.85
CA SER A 161 0.78 -4.16 -10.07
C SER A 161 0.49 -4.21 -8.57
N VAL A 162 -0.80 -4.36 -8.20
CA VAL A 162 -1.34 -4.17 -6.84
C VAL A 162 -1.94 -5.45 -6.23
N ALA A 163 -1.93 -6.58 -6.96
CA ALA A 163 -2.52 -7.86 -6.57
C ALA A 163 -2.12 -8.43 -5.18
N GLN A 164 -1.05 -7.92 -4.56
CA GLN A 164 -0.56 -8.38 -3.26
C GLN A 164 -0.91 -7.44 -2.09
N SER A 165 -1.71 -6.42 -2.32
CA SER A 165 -2.01 -5.43 -1.30
C SER A 165 -3.15 -5.83 -0.35
N PRO A 166 -3.10 -5.44 0.94
CA PRO A 166 -4.25 -5.56 1.85
C PRO A 166 -5.54 -4.99 1.25
N ASP A 167 -6.64 -5.71 1.50
CA ASP A 167 -7.99 -5.35 1.07
C ASP A 167 -8.44 -4.08 1.82
N PRO A 168 -8.80 -3.00 1.10
CA PRO A 168 -9.21 -1.73 1.70
C PRO A 168 -10.61 -1.76 2.30
N LEU A 169 -11.37 -2.86 2.14
CA LEU A 169 -12.76 -2.97 2.62
C LEU A 169 -12.98 -2.81 4.12
N GLU A 170 -11.97 -3.12 4.93
CA GLU A 170 -12.09 -3.15 6.39
C GLU A 170 -11.28 -2.05 7.09
N ALA A 171 -10.66 -1.16 6.31
CA ALA A 171 -9.72 -0.19 6.87
C ALA A 171 -10.40 1.16 7.15
N ASP A 172 -10.40 1.54 8.41
CA ASP A 172 -10.81 2.86 8.90
C ASP A 172 -9.94 3.96 8.24
N ASP A 173 -10.55 5.10 7.87
CA ASP A 173 -9.88 6.26 7.28
C ASP A 173 -8.66 6.68 8.13
N ASP A 174 -8.80 6.68 9.45
CA ASP A 174 -7.71 7.07 10.36
C ASP A 174 -6.56 6.05 10.34
N VAL A 175 -6.87 4.77 10.12
CA VAL A 175 -5.86 3.72 9.97
C VAL A 175 -5.13 3.88 8.64
N LEU A 176 -5.86 4.12 7.54
CA LEU A 176 -5.28 4.31 6.22
C LEU A 176 -4.38 5.55 6.16
N LYS A 177 -4.78 6.65 6.79
CA LYS A 177 -3.94 7.85 6.94
C LYS A 177 -2.68 7.57 7.74
N ARG A 178 -2.80 6.85 8.87
CA ARG A 178 -1.64 6.48 9.69
C ARG A 178 -0.67 5.60 8.92
N ASP A 179 -1.19 4.61 8.19
CA ASP A 179 -0.41 3.69 7.37
C ASP A 179 0.31 4.43 6.24
N LEU A 180 -0.41 5.31 5.51
CA LEU A 180 0.19 6.14 4.47
C LEU A 180 1.34 6.98 5.04
N ARG A 181 1.12 7.68 6.15
CA ARG A 181 2.16 8.49 6.82
C ARG A 181 3.36 7.65 7.23
N ALA A 182 3.13 6.47 7.80
CA ALA A 182 4.19 5.56 8.20
C ALA A 182 5.03 5.09 7.00
N ILE A 183 4.38 4.80 5.87
CA ILE A 183 5.07 4.40 4.63
C ILE A 183 5.85 5.58 4.04
N LEU A 184 5.30 6.78 4.00
CA LEU A 184 5.98 7.98 3.51
C LEU A 184 7.20 8.35 4.37
N LEU A 185 7.12 8.19 5.69
CA LEU A 185 8.29 8.37 6.58
C LEU A 185 9.39 7.32 6.31
N ARG A 186 9.00 6.08 5.96
CA ARG A 186 9.97 5.05 5.56
C ARG A 186 10.61 5.38 4.21
N LEU A 187 9.85 5.95 3.29
CA LEU A 187 10.32 6.43 1.99
C LEU A 187 11.37 7.53 2.17
N GLU A 188 11.02 8.56 2.92
CA GLU A 188 11.92 9.67 3.25
C GLU A 188 13.20 9.16 3.91
N ARG A 189 13.08 8.29 4.92
CA ARG A 189 14.24 7.66 5.56
C ARG A 189 15.14 6.94 4.56
N THR A 190 14.56 6.17 3.64
CA THR A 190 15.31 5.40 2.64
C THR A 190 16.03 6.32 1.66
N ALA A 191 15.38 7.40 1.22
CA ALA A 191 15.98 8.41 0.36
C ALA A 191 17.15 9.14 1.06
N LEU A 192 16.97 9.55 2.31
CA LEU A 192 18.02 10.20 3.12
C LEU A 192 19.23 9.26 3.32
N GLN A 193 18.98 7.97 3.60
CA GLN A 193 20.04 6.97 3.74
C GLN A 193 20.81 6.75 2.43
N ARG A 194 20.11 6.68 1.28
CA ARG A 194 20.77 6.62 -0.04
C ARG A 194 21.64 7.85 -0.27
N ARG A 195 21.13 9.06 0.03
CA ARG A 195 21.89 10.31 -0.13
C ARG A 195 23.12 10.36 0.77
N GLN A 196 23.02 9.92 2.02
CA GLN A 196 24.18 9.78 2.90
C GLN A 196 25.20 8.79 2.35
N GLY A 197 24.76 7.65 1.80
CA GLY A 197 25.63 6.69 1.13
C GLY A 197 26.45 7.33 0.01
N VAL A 198 25.79 8.10 -0.88
CA VAL A 198 26.46 8.83 -1.97
C VAL A 198 27.49 9.83 -1.44
N LEU A 199 27.17 10.59 -0.39
CA LEU A 199 28.11 11.56 0.20
C LEU A 199 29.33 10.87 0.85
N VAL A 200 29.12 9.72 1.48
CA VAL A 200 30.18 8.93 2.11
C VAL A 200 31.07 8.26 1.05
N GLU A 201 30.48 7.69 0.00
CA GLU A 201 31.22 7.15 -1.14
C GLU A 201 32.03 8.24 -1.88
N GLY A 202 31.49 9.45 -1.95
CA GLY A 202 32.18 10.64 -2.44
C GLY A 202 33.27 11.17 -1.50
N GLY A 203 33.47 10.56 -0.32
CA GLY A 203 34.56 10.85 0.61
C GLY A 203 34.37 12.09 1.49
N LEU A 204 33.19 12.73 1.47
CA LEU A 204 32.89 13.95 2.26
C LEU A 204 33.96 15.04 2.09
N VAL A 205 34.43 15.23 0.85
CA VAL A 205 35.63 16.00 0.53
C VAL A 205 35.43 17.50 0.80
N SER A 206 34.22 18.02 0.60
CA SER A 206 33.92 19.44 0.80
C SER A 206 33.28 19.73 2.16
N ASP A 207 33.41 20.98 2.63
CA ASP A 207 32.68 21.48 3.80
C ASP A 207 31.16 21.46 3.58
N ALA A 208 30.72 21.62 2.34
CA ALA A 208 29.32 21.51 1.95
C ALA A 208 28.80 20.08 2.14
N ASP A 209 29.54 19.07 1.68
CA ASP A 209 29.16 17.65 1.84
C ASP A 209 29.08 17.26 3.32
N ARG A 210 30.03 17.75 4.12
CA ARG A 210 30.04 17.52 5.57
C ARG A 210 28.87 18.21 6.27
N ALA A 211 28.50 19.41 5.84
CA ALA A 211 27.33 20.11 6.36
C ALA A 211 26.02 19.41 5.97
N GLU A 212 25.90 19.00 4.70
CA GLU A 212 24.76 18.24 4.19
C GLU A 212 24.59 16.93 4.98
N TYR A 213 25.67 16.16 5.14
CA TYR A 213 25.64 14.91 5.90
C TYR A 213 25.12 15.09 7.34
N ARG A 214 25.55 16.15 8.04
CA ARG A 214 25.07 16.48 9.39
C ARG A 214 23.58 16.82 9.39
N ASN A 215 23.11 17.60 8.42
CA ASN A 215 21.68 17.95 8.29
C ASN A 215 20.83 16.70 8.02
N LEU A 216 21.28 15.82 7.12
CA LEU A 216 20.62 14.55 6.84
C LEU A 216 20.57 13.65 8.09
N ALA A 217 21.64 13.62 8.89
CA ALA A 217 21.69 12.84 10.13
C ALA A 217 20.73 13.38 11.20
N LEU A 218 20.56 14.71 11.30
CA LEU A 218 19.55 15.31 12.17
C LEU A 218 18.15 14.93 11.73
N ARG A 219 17.86 15.04 10.42
CA ARG A 219 16.54 14.68 9.87
C ARG A 219 16.19 13.21 10.09
N LEU A 220 17.16 12.31 9.95
CA LEU A 220 16.96 10.89 10.24
C LEU A 220 16.58 10.65 11.70
N ARG A 221 17.19 11.37 12.65
CA ARG A 221 16.81 11.28 14.07
C ARG A 221 15.40 11.79 14.32
N GLU A 222 14.99 12.87 13.67
CA GLU A 222 13.60 13.37 13.76
C GLU A 222 12.59 12.33 13.29
N ILE A 223 12.86 11.67 12.15
CA ILE A 223 12.00 10.61 11.61
C ILE A 223 11.95 9.41 12.57
N GLU A 224 13.07 9.01 13.16
CA GLU A 224 13.11 7.92 14.14
C GLU A 224 12.29 8.23 15.40
N LEU A 225 12.29 9.48 15.87
CA LEU A 225 11.46 9.92 16.98
C LEU A 225 9.97 9.89 16.60
N ALA A 226 9.61 10.45 15.44
CA ALA A 226 8.23 10.45 14.95
C ALA A 226 7.66 9.03 14.77
N GLN A 227 8.49 8.06 14.34
CA GLN A 227 8.09 6.66 14.21
C GLN A 227 7.83 5.98 15.56
N ARG A 228 8.54 6.37 16.63
CA ARG A 228 8.33 5.85 17.99
C ARG A 228 7.06 6.38 18.63
N GLU A 229 6.71 7.63 18.36
CA GLU A 229 5.48 8.25 18.87
C GLU A 229 4.22 7.74 18.16
N SER A 230 4.39 7.16 16.97
CA SER A 230 3.30 6.62 16.13
C SER A 230 3.05 5.12 16.31
N SER A 231 3.86 4.42 17.12
CA SER A 231 3.78 2.97 17.40
C SER A 231 3.11 2.70 18.75
#